data_AF-A0A3B1A3I7-F1
#
_entry.id   AF-A0A3B1A3I7-F1
#
_cell.length_a   1.000
_cell.length_b   1.000
_cell.length_c   1.000
_cell.angle_alpha   90.00
_cell.angle_beta   90.00
_cell.angle_gamma   90.00
#
_symmetry.space_group_name_H-M   'P 1'
#
loop_
_entity.id
_entity.type
_entity.pdbx_description
1 polymer ?
#
loop_
_entity_poly.entity_id
_entity_poly.type
_entity_poly.pdbx_seq_one_letter_code
_entity_poly.pdbx_strand_id
1 'polypeptide(L)' 'MLMKNLGQRYMQYINRTYRRSGTLWEGRFRSCLAQSEDYVLACYRYIELNPVRADIVNHPREYP' A
#
# COMPACT_ATOMS: atom_id res chain seq x y z
N MET A 1 -9.84 -10.85 8.15
CA MET A 1 -9.94 -9.76 9.16
C MET A 1 -8.65 -8.97 9.36
N LEU A 2 -7.45 -9.53 9.11
CA LEU A 2 -6.15 -8.87 9.37
C LEU A 2 -6.07 -7.42 8.86
N MET A 3 -6.21 -7.20 7.55
CA MET A 3 -6.06 -5.87 6.94
C MET A 3 -7.11 -4.86 7.42
N LYS A 4 -8.33 -5.32 7.72
CA LYS A 4 -9.37 -4.46 8.32
C LYS A 4 -8.93 -3.94 9.68
N ASN A 5 -8.43 -4.82 10.54
CA ASN A 5 -8.01 -4.45 11.90
C ASN A 5 -6.77 -3.55 11.87
N LEU A 6 -5.81 -3.85 11.00
CA LEU A 6 -4.62 -3.02 10.80
C LEU A 6 -5.01 -1.60 10.34
N GLY A 7 -5.82 -1.52 9.27
CA GLY A 7 -6.27 -0.23 8.73
C GLY A 7 -7.09 0.58 9.73
N GLN A 8 -7.93 -0.07 10.54
CA GLN A 8 -8.70 0.60 11.59
C GLN A 8 -7.80 1.16 12.70
N ARG A 9 -6.85 0.38 13.19
CA ARG A 9 -5.91 0.83 14.25
C ARG A 9 -5.06 2.00 13.77
N TYR A 10 -4.53 1.92 12.55
CA TYR A 10 -3.75 3.01 11.97
C TYR A 10 -4.57 4.29 11.77
N MET A 11 -5.79 4.16 11.25
CA MET A 11 -6.72 5.30 11.11
C MET A 11 -7.01 5.96 12.46
N GLN A 12 -7.31 5.17 13.50
CA GLN A 12 -7.56 5.69 14.84
C GLN A 12 -6.34 6.41 15.42
N TYR A 13 -5.15 5.85 15.23
CA TYR A 13 -3.89 6.47 15.66
C TYR A 13 -3.69 7.84 14.99
N ILE A 14 -3.74 7.91 13.66
CA ILE A 14 -3.55 9.16 12.91
C ILE A 14 -4.61 10.20 13.27
N ASN A 15 -5.89 9.81 13.35
CA ASN A 15 -6.96 10.73 13.71
C ASN A 15 -6.75 11.32 15.11
N ARG A 16 -6.29 10.51 16.07
CA ARG A 16 -5.96 10.99 17.43
C ARG A 16 -4.74 11.91 17.41
N THR A 17 -3.66 11.53 16.73
CA THR A 17 -2.39 12.27 16.69
C THR A 17 -2.55 13.64 16.04
N TYR A 18 -3.28 13.71 14.92
CA TYR A 18 -3.42 14.94 14.13
C TYR A 18 -4.75 15.68 14.38
N ARG A 19 -5.54 15.26 15.39
CA ARG A 19 -6.86 15.82 15.71
C ARG A 19 -7.79 15.89 14.48
N ARG A 20 -7.77 14.82 13.67
CA ARG A 20 -8.60 14.66 12.47
C ARG A 20 -9.77 13.71 12.72
N SER A 21 -10.74 13.71 11.81
CA SER A 21 -11.85 12.76 11.76
C SER A 21 -12.06 12.27 10.32
N GLY A 22 -12.79 11.16 10.17
CA GLY A 22 -13.07 10.54 8.87
C GLY A 22 -12.12 9.39 8.50
N THR A 23 -12.31 8.86 7.29
CA THR A 23 -11.48 7.78 6.72
C THR A 23 -10.18 8.34 6.15
N LEU A 24 -9.10 7.59 6.29
CA LEU A 24 -7.84 7.83 5.57
C LEU A 24 -7.78 7.06 4.25
N TRP A 25 -8.62 6.05 4.11
CA TRP A 25 -8.60 5.11 3.01
C TRP A 25 -9.66 5.50 2.00
N GLU A 26 -9.29 5.54 0.73
CA GLU A 26 -10.22 5.79 -0.39
C GLU A 26 -11.19 4.62 -0.60
N GLY A 27 -10.79 3.39 -0.22
CA GLY A 27 -11.62 2.21 -0.39
C GLY A 27 -11.20 1.02 0.47
N ARG A 28 -11.86 -0.12 0.22
CA ARG A 28 -11.54 -1.39 0.90
C ARG A 28 -10.24 -1.98 0.35
N PHE A 29 -9.50 -2.65 1.22
CA PHE A 29 -8.35 -3.47 0.81
C PHE A 29 -8.78 -4.55 -0.18
N ARG A 30 -8.04 -4.70 -1.28
CA ARG A 30 -8.27 -5.72 -2.31
C ARG A 30 -7.26 -6.85 -2.13
N SER A 31 -7.72 -8.10 -2.23
CA SER A 31 -6.88 -9.29 -2.16
C SER A 31 -7.26 -10.26 -3.28
N CYS A 32 -6.26 -10.84 -3.93
CA CYS A 32 -6.41 -11.91 -4.90
C CYS A 32 -5.36 -12.99 -4.64
N LEU A 33 -5.63 -14.23 -5.07
CA LEU A 33 -4.67 -15.32 -4.99
C LEU A 33 -3.67 -15.19 -6.14
N ALA A 34 -2.39 -15.06 -5.82
CA ALA A 34 -1.30 -15.13 -6.77
C ALA A 34 -0.81 -16.59 -6.84
N GLN A 35 -1.28 -17.33 -7.85
CA GLN A 35 -1.07 -18.79 -7.92
C GLN A 35 0.13 -19.20 -8.78
N SER A 36 0.54 -18.40 -9.76
CA SER A 36 1.70 -18.69 -10.60
C SER A 36 2.92 -17.89 -10.17
N GLU A 37 4.10 -18.50 -10.28
CA GLU A 37 5.38 -17.86 -10.00
C GLU A 37 5.60 -16.62 -10.89
N ASP A 38 5.30 -16.73 -12.18
CA ASP A 38 5.40 -15.61 -13.12
C ASP A 38 4.53 -14.42 -12.70
N TYR A 39 3.31 -14.68 -12.19
CA TYR A 39 2.44 -13.61 -11.71
C TYR A 39 2.99 -12.96 -10.44
N VAL A 40 3.55 -13.75 -9.52
CA VAL A 40 4.22 -13.23 -8.32
C VAL A 40 5.42 -12.36 -8.69
N LEU A 41 6.26 -12.81 -9.61
CA LEU A 41 7.43 -12.05 -10.09
C LEU A 41 7.01 -10.75 -10.80
N ALA A 42 5.94 -10.79 -11.59
CA ALA A 42 5.36 -9.60 -12.21
C ALA A 42 4.84 -8.60 -11.16
N CYS A 43 4.17 -9.09 -10.10
CA CYS A 43 3.73 -8.25 -8.99
C CYS A 43 4.90 -7.59 -8.25
N TYR A 44 5.96 -8.33 -7.95
CA TYR A 44 7.17 -7.76 -7.34
C TYR A 44 7.77 -6.67 -8.21
N ARG A 45 8.00 -6.95 -9.50
CA ARG A 45 8.51 -5.95 -10.44
C ARG A 45 7.61 -4.71 -10.52
N TYR A 46 6.29 -4.90 -10.48
CA TYR A 46 5.35 -3.77 -10.45
C TYR A 46 5.51 -2.93 -9.19
N ILE A 47 5.58 -3.56 -8.01
CA ILE A 47 5.71 -2.87 -6.72
C ILE A 47 7.01 -2.05 -6.68
N GLU A 48 8.14 -2.65 -7.03
CA GLU A 48 9.45 -1.97 -7.04
C GLU A 48 9.51 -0.81 -8.03
N LEU A 49 8.79 -0.89 -9.16
CA LEU A 49 8.75 0.18 -10.16
C LEU A 49 7.72 1.27 -9.86
N ASN A 50 6.84 1.11 -8.85
CA ASN A 50 5.80 2.10 -8.56
C ASN A 50 6.35 3.51 -8.26
N PRO A 51 7.43 3.68 -7.47
CA PRO A 51 8.00 5.00 -7.23
C PRO A 51 8.45 5.71 -8.50
N VAL A 52 9.00 4.97 -9.47
CA VAL A 52 9.40 5.51 -10.76
C VAL A 52 8.18 5.88 -11.60
N ARG A 53 7.17 5.01 -11.65
CA ARG A 53 5.92 5.24 -12.39
C ARG A 53 5.09 6.40 -11.83
N ALA A 54 5.28 6.73 -10.56
CA ALA A 54 4.66 7.86 -9.89
C ALA A 54 5.54 9.12 -9.91
N ASP A 55 6.63 9.12 -10.68
CA ASP A 55 7.58 10.23 -10.83
C ASP A 55 8.20 10.71 -9.50
N ILE A 56 8.37 9.81 -8.53
CA ILE A 56 8.97 10.12 -7.21
C ILE A 56 10.50 10.02 -7.28
N VAL A 57 11.04 9.06 -8.04
CA VAL A 57 12.48 8.82 -8.23
C VAL A 57 12.78 8.38 -9.66
N ASN A 58 14.02 8.55 -10.12
CA ASN A 58 14.41 8.15 -11.49
C ASN A 58 14.73 6.66 -11.60
N HIS A 59 15.14 6.03 -10.51
CA HIS A 59 15.50 4.62 -10.47
C HIS A 59 14.93 3.96 -9.19
N PRO A 60 14.39 2.72 -9.23
CA PRO A 60 13.75 2.08 -8.08
C PRO A 60 14.59 2.07 -6.81
N ARG A 61 15.89 1.83 -6.97
CA ARG A 61 16.89 1.80 -5.87
C ARG A 61 17.02 3.10 -5.06
N GLU A 62 16.52 4.21 -5.59
CA GLU A 62 16.58 5.51 -4.93
C GLU A 62 15.41 5.72 -3.96
N TYR A 63 14.39 4.85 -4.01
CA TYR A 63 13.28 4.88 -3.07
C TYR A 63 13.66 4.16 -1.76
N PRO A 64 13.65 4.83 -0.59
CA PRO A 64 14.10 4.28 0.69
C PRO A 64 13.26 3.13 1.27
#